data_AF-A0A978TJA3-F1
#
_entry.id   AF-A0A978TJA3-F1
#
_cell.length_a   1.000
_cell.length_b   1.000
_cell.length_c   1.000
_cell.angle_alpha   90.00
_cell.angle_beta   90.00
_cell.angle_gamma   90.00
#
_symmetry.space_group_name_H-M   'P 1'
#
loop_
_entity.id
_entity.type
_entity.pdbx_description
1 polymer ?
#
loop_
_entity_poly.entity_id
_entity_poly.type
_entity_poly.pdbx_seq_one_letter_code
_entity_poly.pdbx_strand_id
1 'polypeptide(L)'
;MAFRQLGFAGLGACLLLLTGCADTLQAIPRQIVIQQVWTLEPGKWVGGHRVTAGLGDISLALGNPTLVAPFPGQVELAAQGVNCIYFSTPDIPAYLFRYCGVRHPQVGWRQPGQPMGRSQYLHFATLRRQPNGTWAIVEPSDQVLEKSLNPPPSRFRR
;
A
#
# COMPACT_ATOMS: atom_id res chain seq x y z
N MET A 1 13.81 32.22 -65.88
CA MET A 1 12.67 31.98 -64.97
C MET A 1 13.22 31.89 -63.56
N ALA A 2 12.64 32.69 -62.67
CA ALA A 2 13.15 33.00 -61.35
C ALA A 2 12.78 31.92 -60.32
N PHE A 3 13.68 31.63 -59.39
CA PHE A 3 13.28 31.19 -58.05
C PHE A 3 14.12 31.97 -57.04
N ARG A 4 13.46 32.92 -56.38
CA ARG A 4 14.06 33.89 -55.47
C ARG A 4 14.00 33.38 -54.03
N GLN A 5 15.04 33.78 -53.32
CA GLN A 5 15.43 33.54 -51.95
C GLN A 5 14.45 33.97 -50.85
N LEU A 6 14.67 33.33 -49.69
CA LEU A 6 14.58 33.79 -48.30
C LEU A 6 13.25 34.33 -47.74
N GLY A 7 12.77 33.63 -46.72
CA GLY A 7 11.86 34.14 -45.70
C GLY A 7 12.09 33.41 -44.38
N PHE A 8 13.17 33.75 -43.67
CA PHE A 8 13.33 33.45 -42.24
C PHE A 8 12.26 34.23 -41.47
N ALA A 9 11.16 33.58 -41.10
CA ALA A 9 10.15 34.13 -40.23
C ALA A 9 10.14 33.37 -38.90
N GLY A 10 10.80 33.97 -37.89
CA GLY A 10 10.38 33.90 -36.49
C GLY A 10 10.28 32.52 -35.84
N LEU A 11 11.43 31.87 -35.61
CA LEU A 11 11.61 30.88 -34.55
C LEU A 11 11.51 31.59 -33.18
N GLY A 12 10.29 31.85 -32.73
CA GLY A 12 10.09 32.62 -31.50
C GLY A 12 8.66 32.53 -30.99
N ALA A 13 8.29 31.41 -30.38
CA ALA A 13 7.28 31.26 -29.32
C ALA A 13 6.76 29.81 -29.25
N CYS A 14 7.56 28.86 -28.77
CA CYS A 14 7.03 27.51 -28.49
C CYS A 14 7.86 26.71 -27.47
N LEU A 15 8.24 27.32 -26.34
CA LEU A 15 9.09 26.67 -25.33
C LEU A 15 8.66 26.91 -23.87
N LEU A 16 7.38 27.19 -23.63
CA LEU A 16 6.86 27.48 -22.27
C LEU A 16 5.80 26.50 -21.74
N LEU A 17 5.69 25.29 -22.26
CA LEU A 17 4.58 24.39 -21.91
C LEU A 17 5.00 23.01 -21.37
N LEU A 18 6.02 22.88 -20.52
CA LEU A 18 6.27 21.57 -19.85
C LEU A 18 6.81 21.66 -18.42
N THR A 19 6.46 22.68 -17.61
CA THR A 19 6.65 22.60 -16.15
C THR A 19 5.38 22.08 -15.47
N GLY A 20 5.00 20.85 -15.81
CA GLY A 20 4.02 20.11 -15.02
C GLY A 20 4.69 19.64 -13.73
N CYS A 21 4.47 20.36 -12.63
CA CYS A 21 4.76 19.82 -11.30
C CYS A 21 3.84 18.62 -11.10
N ALA A 22 4.38 17.41 -11.24
CA ALA A 22 3.76 16.24 -10.67
C ALA A 22 3.86 16.40 -9.16
N ASP A 23 2.82 16.97 -8.54
CA ASP A 23 2.64 16.93 -7.10
C ASP A 23 2.68 15.46 -6.70
N THR A 24 3.85 15.05 -6.22
CA THR A 24 4.03 13.74 -5.62
C THR A 24 3.34 13.88 -4.27
N LEU A 25 2.03 13.60 -4.25
CA LEU A 25 1.24 13.54 -3.03
C LEU A 25 1.94 12.55 -2.10
N GLN A 26 2.74 13.10 -1.18
CA GLN A 26 3.48 12.31 -0.22
C GLN A 26 2.46 11.63 0.67
N ALA A 27 2.35 10.31 0.56
CA ALA A 27 1.38 9.55 1.34
C ALA A 27 1.69 9.73 2.83
N ILE A 28 0.77 10.40 3.54
CA ILE A 28 0.90 10.63 4.98
C ILE A 28 0.73 9.28 5.67
N PRO A 29 1.74 8.77 6.40
CA PRO A 29 1.61 7.50 7.10
C PRO A 29 0.53 7.56 8.18
N ARG A 30 -0.30 6.53 8.24
CA ARG A 30 -1.37 6.41 9.23
C ARG A 30 -0.79 5.95 10.57
N GLN A 31 -1.02 6.76 11.59
CA GLN A 31 -0.77 6.41 12.99
C GLN A 31 -2.05 5.83 13.60
N ILE A 32 -1.93 4.74 14.35
CA ILE A 32 -3.02 4.17 15.15
C ILE A 32 -2.53 3.87 16.56
N VAL A 33 -3.44 3.86 17.53
CA VAL A 33 -3.17 3.41 18.90
C VAL A 33 -3.75 2.01 19.06
N ILE A 34 -2.88 1.03 19.30
CA ILE A 34 -3.26 -0.35 19.58
C ILE A 34 -3.36 -0.52 21.09
N GLN A 35 -4.46 -1.08 21.60
CA GLN A 35 -4.66 -1.22 23.05
C GLN A 35 -3.74 -2.26 23.69
N GLN A 36 -3.34 -3.27 22.93
CA GLN A 36 -2.43 -4.30 23.38
C GLN A 36 -1.00 -3.82 23.14
N VAL A 37 -0.28 -3.53 24.22
CA VAL A 37 1.12 -3.14 24.18
C VAL A 37 1.97 -4.36 24.52
N TRP A 38 2.93 -4.68 23.66
CA TRP A 38 3.87 -5.76 23.90
C TRP A 38 5.29 -5.25 23.99
N THR A 39 6.14 -5.95 24.72
CA THR A 39 7.57 -5.61 24.78
C THR A 39 8.20 -5.73 23.39
N LEU A 40 7.85 -6.79 22.64
CA LEU A 40 8.29 -7.05 21.28
C LEU A 40 7.24 -6.60 20.26
N GLU A 41 7.53 -5.52 19.55
CA GLU A 41 6.64 -4.93 18.55
C GLU A 41 7.36 -4.81 17.20
N PRO A 42 6.61 -4.91 16.08
CA PRO A 42 7.16 -4.69 14.75
C PRO A 42 7.93 -3.36 14.67
N GLY A 43 9.17 -3.42 14.18
CA GLY A 43 10.05 -2.28 14.03
C GLY A 43 11.08 -2.11 15.15
N LYS A 44 10.87 -2.70 16.34
CA LYS A 44 11.87 -2.72 17.42
C LYS A 44 13.09 -3.58 17.04
N TRP A 45 14.22 -3.34 17.71
CA TRP A 45 15.45 -4.10 17.55
C TRP A 45 15.73 -4.98 18.78
N VAL A 46 16.13 -6.23 18.56
CA VAL A 46 16.54 -7.18 19.59
C VAL A 46 17.75 -7.95 19.08
N GLY A 47 18.85 -7.94 19.85
CA GLY A 47 20.07 -8.66 19.46
C GLY A 47 20.62 -8.26 18.08
N GLY A 48 20.44 -7.01 17.65
CA GLY A 48 20.87 -6.55 16.32
C GLY A 48 19.95 -6.95 15.17
N HIS A 49 18.80 -7.57 15.44
CA HIS A 49 17.80 -7.93 14.43
C HIS A 49 16.52 -7.12 14.60
N ARG A 50 15.88 -6.76 13.49
CA ARG A 50 14.61 -6.00 13.50
C ARG A 50 13.44 -6.97 13.61
N VAL A 51 12.55 -6.72 14.57
CA VAL A 51 11.29 -7.45 14.73
C VAL A 51 10.37 -7.10 13.56
N THR A 52 9.93 -8.08 12.78
CA THR A 52 9.10 -7.86 11.58
C THR A 52 7.61 -8.18 11.80
N ALA A 53 7.30 -8.96 12.84
CA ALA A 53 5.96 -9.36 13.24
C ALA A 53 5.81 -9.31 14.76
N GLY A 54 4.59 -9.07 15.24
CA GLY A 54 4.23 -9.04 16.65
C GLY A 54 3.25 -10.15 17.04
N LEU A 55 2.82 -10.15 18.30
CA LEU A 55 1.76 -11.03 18.75
C LEU A 55 0.46 -10.72 17.99
N GLY A 56 -0.28 -11.75 17.60
CA GLY A 56 -1.53 -11.62 16.84
C GLY A 56 -1.37 -11.43 15.33
N ASP A 57 -0.14 -11.40 14.82
CA ASP A 57 0.12 -11.55 13.39
C ASP A 57 0.17 -13.04 13.00
N ILE A 58 -0.32 -13.39 11.81
CA ILE A 58 0.05 -14.64 11.13
C ILE A 58 1.12 -14.37 10.08
N SER A 59 2.03 -15.32 9.90
CA SER A 59 3.14 -15.20 8.95
C SER A 59 3.00 -16.21 7.81
N LEU A 60 3.07 -15.72 6.58
CA LEU A 60 3.02 -16.54 5.38
C LEU A 60 4.34 -16.43 4.62
N ALA A 61 4.95 -17.57 4.32
CA ALA A 61 6.02 -17.65 3.35
C ALA A 61 5.41 -17.69 1.94
N LEU A 62 5.82 -16.75 1.09
CA LEU A 62 5.25 -16.53 -0.23
C LEU A 62 6.34 -16.54 -1.31
N GLY A 63 6.03 -17.06 -2.50
CA GLY A 63 6.92 -17.04 -3.66
C GLY A 63 7.01 -15.68 -4.39
N ASN A 64 6.81 -14.56 -3.69
CA ASN A 64 6.69 -13.20 -4.24
C ASN A 64 5.45 -12.90 -5.13
N PRO A 65 4.23 -13.35 -4.76
CA PRO A 65 3.00 -12.98 -5.46
C PRO A 65 2.71 -11.48 -5.33
N THR A 66 1.83 -11.00 -6.20
CA THR A 66 1.21 -9.68 -6.06
C THR A 66 0.14 -9.75 -4.99
N LEU A 67 0.23 -8.87 -4.00
CA LEU A 67 -0.82 -8.62 -3.03
C LEU A 67 -1.82 -7.66 -3.68
N VAL A 68 -3.11 -8.00 -3.66
CA VAL A 68 -4.18 -7.21 -4.29
C VAL A 68 -5.25 -6.77 -3.31
N ALA A 69 -5.96 -5.69 -3.63
CA ALA A 69 -7.06 -5.22 -2.80
C ALA A 69 -8.22 -6.22 -2.82
N PRO A 70 -8.71 -6.70 -1.66
CA PRO A 70 -9.79 -7.68 -1.60
C PRO A 70 -11.19 -7.09 -1.86
N PHE A 71 -11.33 -5.78 -1.64
CA PHE A 71 -12.54 -4.97 -1.77
C PHE A 71 -12.17 -3.58 -2.32
N PRO A 72 -13.14 -2.73 -2.71
CA PRO A 72 -12.87 -1.31 -2.86
C PRO A 72 -12.41 -0.74 -1.52
N GLY A 73 -11.29 -0.03 -1.49
CA GLY A 73 -10.77 0.47 -0.21
C GLY A 73 -9.53 1.32 -0.33
N GLN A 74 -9.08 1.80 0.82
CA GLN A 74 -7.96 2.71 0.95
C GLN A 74 -6.73 1.99 1.47
N VAL A 75 -5.61 2.12 0.75
CA VAL A 75 -4.28 1.68 1.17
C VAL A 75 -3.49 2.86 1.72
N GLU A 76 -2.94 2.71 2.92
CA GLU A 76 -2.14 3.73 3.60
C GLU A 76 -0.83 3.11 4.09
N LEU A 77 0.26 3.88 4.11
CA LEU A 77 1.49 3.43 4.78
C LEU A 77 1.22 3.39 6.29
N ALA A 78 1.73 2.38 6.97
CA ALA A 78 1.76 2.40 8.43
C ALA A 78 2.92 3.29 8.90
N ALA A 79 2.67 4.14 9.89
CA ALA A 79 3.72 4.97 10.51
C ALA A 79 4.75 4.13 11.29
N GLN A 80 4.40 2.90 11.67
CA GLN A 80 5.24 1.97 12.42
C GLN A 80 5.26 0.59 11.76
N GLY A 81 6.29 -0.20 12.05
CA GLY A 81 6.51 -1.52 11.47
C GLY A 81 7.42 -1.51 10.24
N VAL A 82 7.81 -2.71 9.78
CA VAL A 82 8.73 -2.88 8.65
C VAL A 82 7.92 -3.10 7.38
N ASN A 83 7.95 -2.13 6.45
CA ASN A 83 7.27 -2.23 5.16
C ASN A 83 5.79 -2.62 5.32
N CYS A 84 5.10 -1.92 6.22
CA CYS A 84 3.71 -2.19 6.57
C CYS A 84 2.78 -1.21 5.86
N ILE A 85 1.66 -1.74 5.38
CA ILE A 85 0.51 -0.97 4.89
C ILE A 85 -0.73 -1.33 5.71
N TYR A 86 -1.62 -0.37 5.82
CA TYR A 86 -2.99 -0.59 6.26
C TYR A 86 -3.93 -0.58 5.06
N PHE A 87 -4.90 -1.48 5.08
CA PHE A 87 -6.05 -1.48 4.17
C PHE A 87 -7.32 -1.30 4.98
N SER A 88 -8.16 -0.35 4.56
CA SER A 88 -9.50 -0.14 5.10
C SER A 88 -10.52 -0.11 3.97
N THR A 89 -11.76 -0.45 4.26
CA THR A 89 -12.85 -0.45 3.27
C THR A 89 -14.14 0.05 3.92
N PRO A 90 -14.98 0.81 3.19
CA PRO A 90 -16.29 1.20 3.69
C PRO A 90 -17.24 0.00 3.88
N ASP A 91 -16.96 -1.15 3.25
CA ASP A 91 -17.80 -2.34 3.33
C ASP A 91 -17.80 -2.96 4.75
N ILE A 92 -16.69 -2.81 5.48
CA ILE A 92 -16.49 -3.30 6.84
C ILE A 92 -15.75 -2.25 7.69
N PRO A 93 -16.39 -1.10 7.99
CA PRO A 93 -15.71 0.12 8.44
C PRO A 93 -15.12 0.04 9.85
N ALA A 94 -15.53 -0.96 10.63
CA ALA A 94 -14.98 -1.21 11.97
C ALA A 94 -13.65 -1.99 11.94
N TYR A 95 -13.18 -2.42 10.78
CA TYR A 95 -11.97 -3.24 10.62
C TYR A 95 -10.87 -2.53 9.85
N LEU A 96 -9.63 -2.85 10.22
CA LEU A 96 -8.42 -2.41 9.56
C LEU A 96 -7.51 -3.62 9.39
N PHE A 97 -6.92 -3.75 8.21
CA PHE A 97 -6.09 -4.90 7.86
C PHE A 97 -4.65 -4.45 7.71
N ARG A 98 -3.75 -5.04 8.47
CA ARG A 98 -2.31 -4.71 8.42
C ARG A 98 -1.58 -5.78 7.63
N TYR A 99 -0.83 -5.34 6.62
CA TYR A 99 0.04 -6.18 5.81
C TYR A 99 1.47 -5.69 5.95
N CYS A 100 2.36 -6.50 6.52
CA CYS A 100 3.78 -6.16 6.70
C CYS A 100 4.68 -7.05 5.85
N GLY A 101 5.87 -6.55 5.50
CA GLY A 101 6.74 -7.18 4.51
C GLY A 101 6.38 -6.84 3.06
N VAL A 102 5.55 -5.81 2.84
CA VAL A 102 5.07 -5.40 1.51
C VAL A 102 6.10 -4.51 0.81
N ARG A 103 6.64 -4.98 -0.30
CA ARG A 103 7.56 -4.24 -1.17
C ARG A 103 6.78 -3.46 -2.23
N HIS A 104 7.28 -2.27 -2.58
CA HIS A 104 6.70 -1.36 -3.57
C HIS A 104 5.20 -1.07 -3.32
N PRO A 105 4.84 -0.60 -2.11
CA PRO A 105 3.45 -0.40 -1.74
C PRO A 105 2.73 0.57 -2.69
N GLN A 106 1.51 0.22 -3.04
CA GLN A 106 0.63 0.97 -3.93
C GLN A 106 -0.45 1.65 -3.09
N VAL A 107 -0.14 2.83 -2.56
CA VAL A 107 -0.99 3.63 -1.67
C VAL A 107 -2.16 4.30 -2.41
N GLY A 108 -3.17 4.75 -1.67
CA GLY A 108 -4.36 5.38 -2.23
C GLY A 108 -5.55 4.42 -2.34
N TRP A 109 -6.62 4.91 -2.97
CA TRP A 109 -7.81 4.11 -3.22
C TRP A 109 -7.53 3.01 -4.25
N ARG A 110 -8.02 1.80 -3.99
CA ARG A 110 -7.86 0.61 -4.83
C ARG A 110 -9.20 -0.08 -5.04
N GLN A 111 -9.44 -0.52 -6.27
CA GLN A 111 -10.54 -1.41 -6.63
C GLN A 111 -10.16 -2.88 -6.38
N PRO A 112 -11.13 -3.80 -6.24
CA PRO A 112 -10.84 -5.22 -6.07
C PRO A 112 -9.89 -5.77 -7.14
N GLY A 113 -8.91 -6.56 -6.73
CA GLY A 113 -7.90 -7.15 -7.61
C GLY A 113 -6.81 -6.18 -8.07
N GLN A 114 -6.89 -4.89 -7.76
CA GLN A 114 -5.79 -3.96 -8.06
C GLN A 114 -4.61 -4.20 -7.11
N PRO A 115 -3.36 -4.05 -7.59
CA PRO A 115 -2.18 -4.27 -6.76
C PRO A 115 -2.11 -3.32 -5.56
N MET A 116 -1.74 -3.88 -4.41
CA MET A 116 -1.33 -3.15 -3.19
C MET A 116 0.19 -3.24 -2.96
N GLY A 117 0.86 -4.23 -3.57
CA GLY A 117 2.31 -4.41 -3.50
C GLY A 117 2.72 -5.87 -3.79
N ARG A 118 3.93 -6.26 -3.37
CA ARG A 118 4.42 -7.65 -3.48
C ARG A 118 5.09 -8.08 -2.19
N SER A 119 5.02 -9.36 -1.84
CA SER A 119 5.66 -9.86 -0.61
C SER A 119 6.23 -11.26 -0.77
N GLN A 120 7.44 -11.49 -0.23
CA GLN A 120 8.03 -12.81 -0.05
C GLN A 120 7.69 -13.43 1.31
N TYR A 121 7.53 -12.60 2.33
CA TYR A 121 7.08 -13.01 3.65
C TYR A 121 6.07 -11.98 4.11
N LEU A 122 4.82 -12.41 4.26
CA LEU A 122 3.72 -11.52 4.63
C LEU A 122 3.36 -11.76 6.09
N HIS A 123 3.37 -10.71 6.89
CA HIS A 123 2.77 -10.73 8.22
C HIS A 123 1.42 -10.01 8.15
N PHE A 124 0.36 -10.70 8.54
CA PHE A 124 -1.01 -10.22 8.41
C PHE A 124 -1.71 -10.19 9.77
N ALA A 125 -2.37 -9.07 10.06
CA ALA A 125 -3.22 -8.92 11.22
C ALA A 125 -4.53 -8.23 10.88
N THR A 126 -5.58 -8.60 11.61
CA THR A 126 -6.86 -7.91 11.60
C THR A 126 -7.00 -7.09 12.88
N LEU A 127 -7.39 -5.83 12.72
CA LEU A 127 -7.65 -4.93 13.83
C LEU A 127 -9.12 -4.53 13.82
N ARG A 128 -9.73 -4.49 14.99
CA ARG A 128 -11.10 -4.00 15.20
C ARG A 128 -11.08 -2.69 15.98
N ARG A 129 -11.79 -1.70 15.47
CA ARG A 129 -11.98 -0.40 16.14
C ARG A 129 -12.83 -0.59 17.40
N GLN A 130 -12.36 -0.02 18.49
CA GLN A 130 -13.03 -0.03 19.79
C GLN A 130 -13.90 1.22 19.97
N PRO A 131 -14.91 1.20 20.86
CA PRO A 131 -15.77 2.36 21.11
C PRO A 131 -15.02 3.64 21.50
N ASN A 132 -13.87 3.50 22.18
CA ASN A 132 -13.00 4.61 22.57
C ASN A 132 -12.09 5.13 21.42
N GLY A 133 -12.25 4.62 20.19
CA GLY A 133 -11.49 5.04 19.01
C GLY A 133 -10.12 4.37 18.82
N THR A 134 -9.67 3.55 19.78
CA THR A 134 -8.45 2.74 19.65
C THR A 134 -8.68 1.46 18.83
N TRP A 135 -7.62 0.73 18.53
CA TRP A 135 -7.67 -0.53 17.80
C TRP A 135 -7.22 -1.70 18.68
N ALA A 136 -7.88 -2.84 18.55
CA ALA A 136 -7.44 -4.09 19.15
C ALA A 136 -7.14 -5.11 18.06
N ILE A 137 -6.08 -5.89 18.22
CA ILE A 137 -5.80 -7.01 17.33
C ILE A 137 -6.78 -8.13 17.68
N VAL A 138 -7.44 -8.63 16.64
CA VAL A 138 -8.41 -9.73 16.72
C VAL A 138 -7.94 -10.85 15.78
N GLU A 139 -8.62 -12.00 15.83
CA GLU A 139 -8.33 -13.12 14.96
C GLU A 139 -8.24 -12.69 13.48
N PRO A 140 -7.14 -13.01 12.77
CA PRO A 140 -6.99 -12.66 11.37
C PRO A 140 -8.06 -13.30 10.48
N SER A 141 -8.68 -12.50 9.61
CA SER A 141 -9.68 -13.01 8.66
C SER A 141 -9.02 -13.78 7.51
N ASP A 142 -9.34 -15.07 7.42
CA ASP A 142 -8.99 -15.95 6.30
C ASP A 142 -9.54 -15.44 4.96
N GLN A 143 -10.83 -15.09 4.92
CA GLN A 143 -11.51 -14.66 3.70
C GLN A 143 -10.90 -13.39 3.09
N VAL A 144 -10.50 -12.42 3.93
CA VAL A 144 -9.84 -11.19 3.47
C VAL A 144 -8.45 -11.50 2.92
N LEU A 145 -7.71 -12.36 3.62
CA LEU A 145 -6.36 -12.74 3.22
C LEU A 145 -6.36 -13.55 1.91
N GLU A 146 -7.24 -14.53 1.78
CA GLU A 146 -7.40 -15.33 0.56
C GLU A 146 -7.67 -14.45 -0.66
N LYS A 147 -8.62 -13.52 -0.55
CA LYS A 147 -8.91 -12.56 -1.63
C LYS A 147 -7.72 -11.66 -1.96
N SER A 148 -6.90 -11.33 -0.97
CA SER A 148 -5.72 -10.47 -1.17
C SER A 148 -4.55 -11.21 -1.82
N LEU A 149 -4.49 -12.53 -1.67
CA LEU A 149 -3.44 -13.39 -2.24
C LEU A 149 -3.83 -14.03 -3.58
N ASN A 150 -5.12 -14.11 -3.89
CA ASN A 150 -5.65 -14.73 -5.10
C ASN A 150 -6.21 -13.66 -6.05
N PRO A 151 -5.35 -12.98 -6.85
CA PRO A 151 -5.84 -12.06 -7.87
C PRO A 151 -6.74 -12.79 -8.87
N PRO A 152 -7.81 -12.16 -9.36
CA PRO A 152 -8.59 -12.73 -10.46
C PRO A 152 -7.66 -13.01 -11.65
N PRO A 153 -7.87 -14.09 -12.43
CA PRO A 153 -7.04 -14.42 -13.58
C PRO A 153 -6.90 -13.19 -14.48
N SER A 154 -5.66 -12.79 -14.80
CA SER A 154 -5.42 -11.60 -15.62
C SER A 154 -6.05 -11.80 -17.00
N ARG A 155 -7.14 -11.08 -17.30
CA ARG A 155 -7.76 -11.12 -18.64
C ARG A 155 -6.92 -10.46 -19.74
N PHE A 156 -5.73 -9.96 -19.41
CA PHE A 156 -4.86 -9.18 -20.30
C PHE A 156 -3.40 -9.69 -20.28
N ARG A 157 -3.20 -10.98 -20.54
CA ARG A 157 -1.96 -11.46 -21.20
C ARG A 157 -2.33 -11.82 -22.64
N ARG A 158 -2.06 -10.91 -23.57
CA ARG A 158 -1.90 -11.20 -24.99
C ARG A 158 -0.57 -10.61 -25.42
#